data_AF-A0A2N0LNC9-F1
#
_entry.id   AF-A0A2N0LNC9-F1
#
_cell.length_a   1.000
_cell.length_b   1.000
_cell.length_c   1.000
_cell.angle_alpha   90.00
_cell.angle_beta   90.00
_cell.angle_gamma   90.00
#
_symmetry.space_group_name_H-M   'P 1'
#
loop_
_entity.id
_entity.type
_entity.pdbx_description
1 polymer ?
#
loop_
_entity_poly.entity_id
_entity_poly.type
_entity_poly.pdbx_seq_one_letter_code
_entity_poly.pdbx_strand_id
1 'polypeptide(L)'
;MLKSFIAANITDAISTVHALPYGGFEGNPLLAAGIHSIGLEPTLILKVIAAIAIGLILAKRGKVHLLKWPTLVIVMIAVSNSIHPYLL
;
A
#
# COMPACT_ATOMS: atom_id res chain seq x y z
N MET A 1 13.94 -3.81 -7.99
CA MET A 1 12.81 -4.57 -7.42
C MET A 1 12.48 -4.18 -5.99
N LEU A 2 13.37 -4.37 -5.01
CA LEU A 2 13.07 -3.98 -3.62
C LEU A 2 12.71 -2.50 -3.46
N LYS A 3 13.51 -1.60 -4.04
CA LYS A 3 13.25 -0.15 -4.02
C LYS A 3 11.87 0.20 -4.61
N SER A 4 11.54 -0.41 -5.74
CA SER A 4 10.25 -0.22 -6.44
C SER A 4 9.07 -0.75 -5.61
N PHE A 5 9.24 -1.89 -4.94
CA PHE A 5 8.22 -2.45 -4.05
C PHE A 5 7.94 -1.55 -2.84
N ILE A 6 8.99 -1.05 -2.19
CA ILE A 6 8.86 -0.13 -1.06
C ILE A 6 8.22 1.18 -1.53
N ALA A 7 8.69 1.75 -2.63
CA ALA A 7 8.13 2.97 -3.22
C ALA A 7 6.64 2.80 -3.53
N ALA A 8 6.24 1.70 -4.17
CA ALA A 8 4.84 1.41 -4.46
C ALA A 8 3.97 1.39 -3.20
N ASN A 9 4.42 0.74 -2.12
CA ASN A 9 3.68 0.71 -0.85
C ASN A 9 3.57 2.09 -0.19
N ILE A 10 4.61 2.93 -0.30
CA ILE A 10 4.56 4.31 0.22
C ILE A 10 3.58 5.14 -0.61
N THR A 11 3.66 5.07 -1.94
CA THR A 11 2.75 5.79 -2.85
C THR A 11 1.30 5.38 -2.62
N ASP A 12 1.05 4.08 -2.46
CA ASP A 12 -0.26 3.55 -2.15
C ASP A 12 -0.77 4.06 -0.79
N ALA A 13 0.04 4.01 0.26
CA ALA A 13 -0.33 4.58 1.56
C ALA A 13 -0.69 6.07 1.47
N ILE A 14 0.11 6.87 0.75
CA ILE A 14 -0.18 8.29 0.52
C ILE A 14 -1.50 8.45 -0.25
N SER A 15 -1.71 7.66 -1.29
CA SER A 15 -2.95 7.71 -2.08
C SER A 15 -4.18 7.37 -1.24
N THR A 16 -4.08 6.41 -0.32
CA THR A 16 -5.16 6.00 0.58
C THR A 16 -5.48 7.10 1.60
N VAL A 17 -4.46 7.79 2.15
CA VAL A 17 -4.68 8.97 3.02
C VAL A 17 -5.48 10.05 2.31
N HIS A 18 -5.20 10.29 1.03
CA HIS A 18 -5.91 11.30 0.26
C HIS A 18 -7.29 10.83 -0.20
N ALA A 19 -7.45 9.58 -0.62
CA ALA A 19 -8.69 9.09 -1.20
C ALA A 19 -9.81 8.85 -0.18
N LEU A 20 -9.49 8.33 1.02
CA LEU A 20 -10.51 7.97 2.02
C LEU A 20 -11.37 9.16 2.50
N PRO A 21 -10.81 10.36 2.77
CA PRO A 21 -11.61 11.54 3.12
C PRO A 21 -12.61 11.97 2.04
N TYR A 22 -12.36 11.65 0.78
CA TYR A 22 -13.26 11.97 -0.35
C TYR A 22 -14.24 10.83 -0.69
N GLY A 23 -14.43 9.86 0.22
CA GLY A 23 -15.33 8.73 0.00
C GLY A 23 -14.70 7.54 -0.73
N GLY A 24 -13.38 7.53 -0.88
CA GLY A 24 -12.65 6.36 -1.37
C GLY A 24 -12.86 5.12 -0.49
N PHE A 25 -12.61 3.94 -1.05
CA PHE A 25 -12.81 2.66 -0.38
C PHE A 25 -11.50 1.88 -0.28
N GLU A 26 -11.16 1.39 0.92
CA GLU A 26 -10.02 0.49 1.12
C GLU A 26 -10.48 -0.96 0.89
N GLY A 27 -10.14 -1.50 -0.29
CA GLY A 27 -10.53 -2.85 -0.69
C GLY A 27 -9.83 -3.98 0.07
N ASN A 28 -8.79 -3.69 0.85
CA ASN A 28 -8.11 -4.70 1.67
C ASN A 28 -8.81 -4.85 3.03
N PRO A 29 -9.44 -6.00 3.33
CA PRO A 29 -10.20 -6.19 4.57
C PRO A 29 -9.34 -6.10 5.83
N LEU A 30 -8.04 -6.45 5.76
CA LEU A 30 -7.13 -6.33 6.90
C LEU A 30 -6.79 -4.87 7.18
N LEU A 31 -6.62 -4.06 6.14
CA LEU A 31 -6.39 -2.62 6.31
C LEU A 31 -7.65 -1.91 6.75
N ALA A 32 -8.81 -2.25 6.18
CA ALA A 32 -10.09 -1.71 6.63
C ALA A 32 -10.34 -2.00 8.13
N ALA A 33 -10.07 -3.24 8.57
CA ALA A 33 -10.16 -3.61 9.99
C ALA A 33 -9.14 -2.84 10.86
N GLY A 34 -7.91 -2.66 10.38
CA GLY A 34 -6.90 -1.83 11.04
C GLY A 34 -7.37 -0.38 11.18
N ILE A 35 -7.81 0.24 10.09
CA ILE A 35 -8.29 1.62 10.05
C ILE A 35 -9.44 1.81 11.04
N HIS A 36 -10.38 0.85 11.11
CA HIS A 36 -11.50 0.90 12.03
C HIS A 36 -11.09 0.72 13.51
N SER A 37 -10.04 -0.05 13.79
CA SER A 37 -9.64 -0.42 15.17
C SER A 37 -8.64 0.54 15.80
N ILE A 38 -7.63 0.98 15.05
CA ILE A 38 -6.52 1.80 15.55
C ILE A 38 -6.40 3.14 14.84
N GLY A 39 -7.19 3.38 13.78
CA GLY A 39 -7.17 4.61 13.00
C GLY A 39 -6.36 4.51 11.71
N LEU A 40 -6.54 5.49 10.83
CA LEU A 40 -6.00 5.49 9.47
C LEU A 40 -4.47 5.54 9.43
N GLU A 41 -3.89 6.61 9.98
CA GLU A 41 -2.44 6.84 9.96
C GLU A 41 -1.62 5.69 10.58
N PRO A 42 -1.90 5.20 11.80
CA PRO A 42 -1.11 4.11 12.38
C PRO A 42 -1.24 2.81 11.59
N THR A 43 -2.40 2.54 10.99
CA THR A 43 -2.59 1.35 10.12
C THR A 43 -1.72 1.43 8.88
N LEU A 44 -1.66 2.59 8.23
CA LEU A 44 -0.85 2.78 7.03
C LEU A 44 0.65 2.76 7.34
N ILE A 45 1.07 3.28 8.49
CA ILE A 45 2.47 3.17 8.96
C ILE A 45 2.83 1.69 9.15
N LEU A 46 1.98 0.90 9.81
CA LEU A 46 2.19 -0.54 9.99
C LEU A 46 2.27 -1.29 8.65
N LYS A 47 1.44 -0.92 7.67
CA LYS A 47 1.50 -1.46 6.31
C LYS A 47 2.87 -1.23 5.65
N VAL A 48 3.39 0.00 5.73
CA VAL A 48 4.69 0.35 5.14
C VAL A 48 5.83 -0.39 5.86
N ILE A 49 5.80 -0.46 7.19
CA ILE A 49 6.79 -1.21 7.98
C ILE A 49 6.78 -2.69 7.59
N ALA A 50 5.59 -3.30 7.48
CA ALA A 50 5.45 -4.68 7.06
C ALA A 50 5.98 -4.92 5.64
N ALA A 51 5.70 -4.01 4.70
CA ALA A 51 6.23 -4.07 3.35
C ALA A 51 7.76 -4.00 3.32
N ILE A 52 8.37 -3.11 4.10
CA ILE A 52 9.83 -3.02 4.22
C ILE A 52 10.39 -4.33 4.79
N ALA A 53 9.81 -4.86 5.87
CA ALA A 53 10.25 -6.10 6.50
C ALA A 53 10.18 -7.30 5.52
N ILE A 54 9.05 -7.48 4.83
CA ILE A 54 8.86 -8.54 3.83
C ILE A 54 9.85 -8.38 2.68
N GLY A 55 10.03 -7.15 2.20
CA GLY A 55 10.97 -6.84 1.14
C GLY A 55 12.41 -7.22 1.51
N LEU A 56 12.84 -6.88 2.72
CA LEU A 56 14.18 -7.23 3.24
C LEU A 56 14.35 -8.75 3.42
N ILE A 57 13.34 -9.44 3.95
CA ILE A 57 13.35 -10.91 4.10
C ILE A 57 13.51 -11.60 2.73
N LEU A 58 12.74 -11.17 1.73
CA LEU A 58 12.81 -11.72 0.38
C LEU A 58 14.12 -11.36 -0.32
N ALA A 59 14.68 -10.18 -0.05
CA ALA A 59 16.00 -9.80 -0.53
C ALA A 59 17.10 -10.70 0.04
N LYS A 60 17.10 -10.95 1.35
CA LYS A 60 18.04 -11.89 1.99
C LYS A 60 17.93 -13.31 1.44
N ARG A 61 16.74 -13.72 0.99
CA ARG A 61 16.50 -15.04 0.39
C ARG A 61 16.77 -15.10 -1.12
N GLY A 62 17.21 -14.01 -1.75
CA GLY A 62 17.42 -13.94 -3.22
C GLY A 62 16.11 -14.00 -4.04
N LYS A 63 14.95 -13.84 -3.40
CA LYS A 63 13.61 -14.02 -4.02
C LYS A 63 12.94 -12.69 -4.37
N VAL A 64 13.71 -11.63 -4.64
CA VAL A 64 13.18 -10.30 -5.00
C VAL A 64 12.32 -10.29 -6.27
N HIS A 65 12.44 -11.31 -7.11
CA HIS A 65 11.61 -11.46 -8.31
C HIS A 65 10.13 -11.72 -7.96
N LEU A 66 9.84 -12.33 -6.80
CA LEU A 66 8.47 -12.54 -6.31
C LEU A 66 7.77 -11.22 -5.98
N LEU A 67 8.51 -10.13 -5.80
CA LEU A 67 7.95 -8.80 -5.55
C LEU A 67 7.39 -8.14 -6.81
N LYS A 68 7.66 -8.66 -8.03
CA LYS A 68 7.19 -8.05 -9.29
C LYS A 68 5.67 -7.86 -9.33
N TRP A 69 4.93 -8.96 -9.15
CA TRP A 69 3.48 -8.97 -9.18
C TRP A 69 2.86 -8.12 -8.07
N PRO A 70 3.26 -8.27 -6.79
CA PRO A 70 2.79 -7.38 -5.71
C PRO A 70 3.05 -5.90 -6.00
N THR A 71 4.23 -5.54 -6.50
CA THR A 71 4.56 -4.15 -6.83
C THR A 71 3.59 -3.59 -7.88
N LEU A 72 3.29 -4.36 -8.92
CA LEU A 72 2.41 -3.91 -10.01
C LEU A 72 0.97 -3.72 -9.50
N VAL A 73 0.45 -4.66 -8.72
CA VAL A 73 -0.89 -4.55 -8.10
C VAL A 73 -0.98 -3.31 -7.22
N ILE A 74 0.01 -3.08 -6.36
CA ILE A 74 0.01 -1.93 -5.45
C ILE A 74 0.09 -0.60 -6.22
N VAL A 75 0.87 -0.54 -7.30
CA VAL A 75 0.90 0.65 -8.18
C VAL A 75 -0.46 0.89 -8.83
N MET A 76 -1.15 -0.15 -9.30
CA MET A 76 -2.50 0.01 -9.89
C MET A 76 -3.51 0.54 -8.87
N ILE A 77 -3.46 0.06 -7.62
CA ILE A 77 -4.31 0.55 -6.54
C ILE A 77 -4.00 2.03 -6.28
N ALA A 78 -2.72 2.37 -6.13
CA ALA A 78 -2.31 3.75 -5.88
C ALA A 78 -2.80 4.72 -6.97
N VAL A 79 -2.63 4.34 -8.24
CA VAL A 79 -3.11 5.13 -9.39
C VAL A 79 -4.64 5.27 -9.36
N SER A 80 -5.35 4.19 -9.08
CA SER A 80 -6.82 4.21 -9.00
C SER A 80 -7.29 5.17 -7.90
N ASN A 81 -6.67 5.11 -6.72
CA ASN A 81 -6.95 5.99 -5.59
C ASN A 81 -6.61 7.46 -5.90
N SER A 82 -5.55 7.73 -6.66
CA SER A 82 -5.20 9.10 -7.06
C SER A 82 -6.15 9.72 -8.09
N ILE A 83 -6.80 8.90 -8.93
CA ILE A 83 -7.74 9.39 -9.95
C ILE A 83 -9.16 9.56 -9.37
N HIS A 84 -9.51 8.78 -8.35
CA HIS A 84 -10.85 8.76 -7.75
C HIS A 84 -11.42 10.14 -7.37
N PRO A 85 -10.67 11.08 -6.75
CA PRO A 85 -11.17 12.41 -6.40
C PRO A 85 -11.57 13.28 -7.60
N TYR A 86 -11.11 12.94 -8.81
CA TYR A 86 -11.40 13.68 -10.04
C TYR A 86 -12.54 13.07 -10.86
N LEU A 87 -13.09 11.93 -10.43
CA LEU A 87 -14.20 11.23 -11.08
C LEU A 87 -15.55 11.43 -10.35
N LEU A 88 -15.53 12.12 -9.20
CA LEU A 88 -16.68 12.54 -8.41
C LEU A 88 -17.03 14.00 -8.73
#